data_AF-A0A6G2U4Q7-F1
#
_entry.id   AF-A0A6G2U4Q7-F1
#
_cell.length_a   1.000
_cell.length_b   1.000
_cell.length_c   1.000
_cell.angle_alpha   90.00
_cell.angle_beta   90.00
_cell.angle_gamma   90.00
#
_symmetry.space_group_name_H-M   'P 1'
#
loop_
_entity.id
_entity.type
_entity.pdbx_description
1 polymer ?
#
loop_
_entity_poly.entity_id
_entity_poly.type
_entity_poly.pdbx_seq_one_letter_code
_entity_poly.pdbx_strand_id
1 'polypeptide(L)'
;MDHDQWDRLIGERATAREAHWEEDLRQRRGGDRQKTPAAGLYTGRRPGLTLVDRLLATLLYERFRLAQVAVAPLFAVVPVPLNRAISQTRCLLHKAGHTIEPISTHLATLDGLTDLAARLGITRDPVIKTAS
;
A
#
# COMPACT_ATOMS: atom_id res chain seq x y z
N MET A 1 -6.55 5.89 18.21
CA MET A 1 -6.01 6.39 16.93
C MET A 1 -7.20 6.96 16.18
N ASP A 2 -7.24 8.29 16.07
CA ASP A 2 -8.35 9.06 15.50
C ASP A 2 -8.26 9.13 13.95
N HIS A 3 -9.37 9.34 13.24
CA HIS A 3 -9.41 9.36 11.77
C HIS A 3 -8.57 10.51 11.20
N ASP A 4 -8.63 11.68 11.81
CA ASP A 4 -7.81 12.84 11.43
C ASP A 4 -6.31 12.60 11.65
N GLN A 5 -5.97 11.84 12.69
CA GLN A 5 -4.60 11.42 12.96
C GLN A 5 -4.09 10.43 11.89
N TRP A 6 -4.98 9.59 11.37
CA TRP A 6 -4.70 8.70 10.24
C TRP A 6 -4.51 9.46 8.93
N ASP A 7 -5.39 10.40 8.61
CA ASP A 7 -5.31 11.18 7.38
C ASP A 7 -4.06 12.05 7.33
N ARG A 8 -3.71 12.68 8.46
CA ARG A 8 -2.45 13.41 8.60
C ARG A 8 -1.24 12.50 8.37
N LEU A 9 -1.25 11.32 8.98
CA LEU A 9 -0.17 10.34 8.80
C LEU A 9 -0.09 9.84 7.35
N ILE A 10 -1.22 9.68 6.67
CA ILE A 10 -1.27 9.34 5.24
C ILE A 10 -0.67 10.48 4.40
N GLY A 11 -1.06 11.73 4.66
CA GLY A 11 -0.56 12.91 3.95
C GLY A 11 0.95 13.11 4.11
N GLU A 12 1.45 13.10 5.34
CA GLU A 12 2.88 13.24 5.64
C GLU A 12 3.71 12.11 5.01
N ARG A 13 3.17 10.90 4.93
CA ARG A 13 3.85 9.76 4.31
C ARG A 13 3.75 9.76 2.79
N ALA A 14 2.73 10.39 2.21
CA ALA A 14 2.58 10.53 0.76
C ALA A 14 3.66 11.42 0.18
N THR A 15 3.91 12.57 0.80
CA THR A 15 4.95 13.53 0.39
C THR A 15 6.36 12.94 0.53
N ALA A 16 6.66 12.30 1.67
CA ALA A 16 7.95 11.63 1.88
C ALA A 16 8.21 10.52 0.85
N ARG A 17 7.15 9.85 0.41
CA ARG A 17 7.21 8.79 -0.59
C ARG A 17 7.41 9.34 -2.00
N GLU A 18 6.73 10.41 -2.39
CA GLU A 18 6.94 11.06 -3.68
C GLU A 18 8.40 11.50 -3.84
N ALA A 19 8.98 12.08 -2.79
CA ALA A 19 10.40 12.45 -2.75
C ALA A 19 11.32 11.23 -2.96
N HIS A 20 11.06 10.12 -2.25
CA HIS A 20 11.86 8.90 -2.42
C HIS A 20 11.71 8.27 -3.81
N TRP A 21 10.53 8.37 -4.43
CA TRP A 21 10.29 7.87 -5.77
C TRP A 21 11.01 8.69 -6.82
N GLU A 22 10.96 10.01 -6.71
CA GLU A 22 11.69 10.88 -7.61
C GLU A 22 13.20 10.69 -7.47
N GLU A 23 13.71 10.44 -6.26
CA GLU A 23 15.13 10.11 -6.02
C GLU A 23 15.55 8.78 -6.68
N ASP A 24 14.81 7.68 -6.49
CA ASP A 24 15.08 6.38 -7.18
C ASP A 24 15.04 6.56 -8.71
N LEU A 25 14.10 7.37 -9.21
CA LEU A 25 14.01 7.65 -10.63
C LEU A 25 15.15 8.57 -11.13
N ARG A 26 15.57 9.56 -10.35
CA ARG A 26 16.72 10.44 -10.63
C ARG A 26 18.01 9.62 -10.71
N GLN A 27 18.22 8.70 -9.77
CA GLN A 27 19.36 7.77 -9.77
C GLN A 27 19.37 6.89 -11.03
N ARG A 28 18.22 6.31 -11.40
CA ARG A 28 18.09 5.50 -12.64
C ARG A 28 18.29 6.32 -13.91
N ARG A 29 17.86 7.58 -13.90
CA ARG A 29 18.04 8.51 -15.02
C ARG A 29 19.48 9.05 -15.10
N GLY A 30 20.26 8.93 -14.03
CA GLY A 30 21.60 9.54 -13.93
C GLY A 30 21.56 11.06 -13.75
N GLY A 31 20.42 11.63 -13.33
CA GLY A 31 20.26 13.08 -13.21
C GLY A 31 18.81 13.54 -13.16
N ASP A 32 18.65 14.87 -13.07
CA ASP A 32 17.35 15.51 -12.95
C ASP A 32 16.47 15.33 -14.18
N ARG A 33 15.16 15.39 -13.95
CA ARG A 33 14.16 15.21 -14.98
C ARG A 33 14.20 16.39 -15.96
N GLN A 34 14.54 16.10 -17.22
CA GLN A 34 14.60 17.09 -18.31
C GLN A 34 13.24 17.67 -18.72
N LYS A 35 12.12 17.01 -18.38
CA LYS A 35 10.75 17.47 -18.71
C LYS A 35 9.76 17.15 -17.60
N THR A 36 9.21 18.16 -16.94
CA THR A 36 8.06 18.02 -16.05
C THR A 36 6.85 17.55 -16.86
N PRO A 37 6.12 16.49 -16.46
CA PRO A 37 4.89 16.14 -17.14
C PRO A 37 3.90 17.28 -16.93
N ALA A 38 3.25 17.74 -18.00
CA ALA A 38 2.20 18.74 -17.88
C ALA A 38 1.15 18.23 -16.88
N ALA A 39 0.75 19.08 -15.93
CA ALA A 39 -0.29 18.75 -14.97
C ALA A 39 -1.54 18.26 -15.74
N GLY A 40 -1.98 17.03 -15.46
CA GLY A 40 -3.15 16.43 -16.12
C GLY A 40 -2.86 15.53 -17.33
N LEU A 41 -1.60 15.37 -17.79
CA LEU A 41 -1.32 14.40 -18.86
C LEU A 41 -1.26 12.99 -18.26
N TYR A 42 -2.38 12.29 -18.35
CA TYR A 42 -2.52 10.88 -17.98
C TYR A 42 -1.63 10.03 -18.89
N THR A 43 -0.37 9.81 -18.50
CA THR A 43 0.45 8.77 -19.12
C THR A 43 -0.27 7.46 -18.81
N GLY A 44 -0.79 6.76 -19.82
CA GLY A 44 -1.68 5.57 -19.71
C GLY A 44 -1.15 4.36 -18.91
N ARG A 45 -0.12 4.55 -18.09
CA ARG A 45 0.28 3.65 -17.02
C ARG A 45 -0.78 3.69 -15.92
N ARG A 46 -1.41 2.54 -15.65
CA ARG A 46 -2.30 2.37 -14.48
C ARG A 46 -1.62 2.97 -13.24
N PRO A 47 -2.34 3.74 -12.40
CA PRO A 47 -1.80 4.18 -11.13
C PRO A 47 -1.28 2.94 -10.40
N GLY A 48 0.02 2.88 -10.15
CA GLY A 48 0.56 1.84 -9.28
C GLY A 48 -0.08 1.96 -7.90
N LEU A 49 -0.04 0.89 -7.09
CA LEU A 49 -0.52 0.87 -5.71
C LEU A 49 -0.32 2.23 -5.02
N THR A 50 -1.41 2.82 -4.54
CA THR A 50 -1.37 4.09 -3.80
C THR A 50 -0.58 3.90 -2.51
N LEU A 51 -0.22 4.98 -1.81
CA LEU A 51 0.45 4.83 -0.51
C LEU A 51 -0.38 3.99 0.46
N VAL A 52 -1.68 4.26 0.53
CA VAL A 52 -2.62 3.56 1.41
C VAL A 52 -2.63 2.08 1.07
N ASP A 53 -2.74 1.72 -0.21
CA ASP A 53 -2.73 0.32 -0.65
C ASP A 53 -1.44 -0.40 -0.25
N ARG A 54 -0.30 0.30 -0.32
CA ARG A 54 1.00 -0.28 0.06
C ARG A 54 1.13 -0.46 1.56
N LEU A 55 0.62 0.49 2.35
CA LEU A 55 0.59 0.37 3.80
C LEU A 55 -0.30 -0.79 4.21
N LEU A 56 -1.50 -0.89 3.64
CA LEU A 56 -2.43 -2.01 3.86
C LEU A 56 -1.81 -3.34 3.45
N ALA A 57 -1.21 -3.42 2.26
CA ALA A 57 -0.50 -4.61 1.79
C ALA A 57 0.62 -5.03 2.74
N THR A 58 1.43 -4.08 3.22
CA THR A 58 2.50 -4.36 4.18
C THR A 58 1.94 -4.83 5.52
N LEU A 59 0.87 -4.23 6.02
CA LEU A 59 0.23 -4.66 7.27
C LEU A 59 -0.36 -6.07 7.14
N LEU A 60 -1.07 -6.37 6.06
CA LEU A 60 -1.61 -7.72 5.81
C LEU A 60 -0.49 -8.76 5.74
N TYR A 61 0.61 -8.44 5.08
CA TYR A 61 1.74 -9.36 4.94
C TYR A 61 2.55 -9.52 6.23
N GLU A 62 2.87 -8.44 6.94
CA GLU A 62 3.74 -8.48 8.12
C GLU A 62 3.00 -8.80 9.41
N ARG A 63 1.89 -8.11 9.63
CA ARG A 63 1.17 -8.16 10.90
C ARG A 63 0.31 -9.41 11.00
N PHE A 64 -0.29 -9.83 9.90
CA PHE A 64 -1.16 -11.01 9.82
C PHE A 64 -0.53 -12.20 9.11
N ARG A 65 0.70 -12.07 8.61
CA ARG A 65 1.43 -13.13 7.90
C ARG A 65 0.68 -13.68 6.67
N LEU A 66 -0.21 -12.88 6.08
CA LEU A 66 -1.00 -13.28 4.92
C LEU A 66 -0.08 -13.52 3.73
N ALA A 67 -0.26 -14.64 3.02
CA ALA A 67 0.57 -14.97 1.87
C ALA A 67 0.41 -13.92 0.75
N GLN A 68 1.50 -13.59 0.04
CA GLN A 68 1.47 -12.57 -1.02
C GLN A 68 0.45 -12.88 -2.13
N VAL A 69 0.25 -14.16 -2.41
CA VAL A 69 -0.74 -14.66 -3.37
C VAL A 69 -2.18 -14.34 -2.96
N ALA A 70 -2.46 -14.20 -1.65
CA ALA A 70 -3.76 -13.79 -1.12
C ALA A 70 -3.89 -12.27 -1.02
N VAL A 71 -2.78 -11.55 -0.80
CA VAL A 71 -2.76 -10.07 -0.72
C VAL A 71 -2.89 -9.43 -2.10
N ALA A 72 -2.21 -9.96 -3.12
CA ALA A 72 -2.14 -9.33 -4.45
C ALA A 72 -3.50 -9.14 -5.13
N PRO A 73 -4.44 -10.11 -5.08
CA PRO A 73 -5.79 -9.94 -5.63
C PRO A 73 -6.58 -8.79 -4.98
N LEU A 74 -6.33 -8.48 -3.71
CA LEU A 74 -7.05 -7.41 -2.98
C LEU A 74 -6.78 -6.01 -3.56
N PHE A 75 -5.65 -5.85 -4.25
CA PHE A 75 -5.26 -4.58 -4.85
C PHE A 75 -5.26 -4.64 -6.38
N ALA A 76 -5.82 -5.70 -6.97
CA ALA A 76 -5.81 -5.94 -8.42
C ALA A 76 -4.41 -5.83 -9.06
N VAL A 77 -3.37 -6.28 -8.34
CA VAL A 77 -1.96 -6.26 -8.78
C VAL A 77 -1.38 -7.66 -8.92
N VAL A 78 -0.32 -7.78 -9.71
CA VAL A 78 0.50 -9.00 -9.79
C VAL A 78 1.41 -9.11 -8.54
N PRO A 79 1.76 -10.32 -8.04
CA PRO A 79 2.57 -10.49 -6.82
C PRO A 79 3.98 -9.85 -6.88
N VAL A 80 4.60 -9.79 -8.05
CA VAL A 80 5.97 -9.25 -8.21
C VAL A 80 6.06 -7.75 -7.83
N PRO A 81 5.14 -6.87 -8.31
CA PRO A 81 5.01 -5.50 -7.80
C PRO A 81 4.82 -5.38 -6.28
N LEU A 82 4.18 -6.37 -5.65
CA LEU A 82 3.81 -6.34 -4.24
C LEU A 82 5.04 -6.48 -3.32
N ASN A 83 5.97 -7.39 -3.62
CA ASN A 83 7.17 -7.57 -2.80
C ASN A 83 8.05 -6.30 -2.79
N ARG A 84 8.22 -5.66 -3.95
CA ARG A 84 8.90 -4.38 -4.04
C ARG A 84 8.17 -3.29 -3.25
N ALA A 85 6.85 -3.25 -3.33
CA ALA A 85 6.05 -2.31 -2.56
C ALA A 85 6.20 -2.51 -1.04
N ILE A 86 6.11 -3.75 -0.57
CA ILE A 86 6.28 -4.13 0.84
C ILE A 86 7.67 -3.70 1.34
N SER A 87 8.73 -4.04 0.60
CA SER A 87 10.11 -3.70 0.96
C SER A 87 10.35 -2.19 1.03
N GLN A 88 9.82 -1.43 0.07
CA GLN A 88 9.90 0.04 0.10
C GLN A 88 9.16 0.63 1.29
N THR A 89 7.95 0.14 1.58
CA THR A 89 7.16 0.60 2.72
C THR A 89 7.84 0.28 4.05
N ARG A 90 8.44 -0.91 4.21
CA ARG A 90 9.26 -1.25 5.38
C ARG A 90 10.40 -0.27 5.60
N CYS A 91 11.16 0.03 4.54
CA CYS A 91 12.27 0.98 4.63
C CYS A 91 11.78 2.37 5.07
N LEU A 92 10.66 2.84 4.53
CA LEU A 92 10.07 4.13 4.92
C LEU A 92 9.60 4.13 6.37
N LEU A 93 8.95 3.05 6.84
CA LEU A 93 8.50 2.92 8.22
C LEU A 93 9.68 2.89 9.19
N HIS A 94 10.72 2.12 8.86
CA HIS A 94 11.94 2.04 9.66
C HIS A 94 12.65 3.39 9.76
N LYS A 95 12.79 4.12 8.64
CA LYS A 95 13.35 5.50 8.63
C LYS A 95 12.54 6.47 9.50
N ALA A 96 11.24 6.23 9.64
CA ALA A 96 10.35 7.00 10.49
C ALA A 96 10.28 6.49 11.95
N GLY A 97 11.10 5.51 12.33
CA GLY A 97 11.13 4.95 13.69
C GLY A 97 9.96 4.03 14.03
N HIS A 98 9.22 3.55 13.03
CA HIS A 98 8.09 2.63 13.23
C HIS A 98 8.44 1.21 12.76
N THR A 99 8.32 0.25 13.66
CA THR A 99 8.40 -1.18 13.34
C THR A 99 7.00 -1.78 13.40
N ILE A 100 6.64 -2.60 12.41
CA ILE A 100 5.38 -3.35 12.42
C ILE A 100 5.62 -4.64 13.20
N GLU A 101 5.08 -4.71 14.41
CA GLU A 101 5.10 -5.94 15.20
C GLU A 101 4.10 -6.96 14.65
N PRO A 102 4.52 -8.23 14.45
CA PRO A 102 3.64 -9.31 14.05
C PRO A 102 2.64 -9.64 15.17
N ILE A 103 1.38 -9.89 14.82
CA ILE A 103 0.40 -10.44 15.79
C ILE A 103 0.49 -11.97 15.74
N SER A 104 0.21 -12.63 16.86
CA SER A 104 0.14 -14.10 16.98
C SER A 104 -0.95 -14.74 16.08
N THR A 105 -1.96 -13.98 15.67
CA THR A 105 -3.02 -14.43 14.76
C THR A 105 -2.52 -14.46 13.32
N HIS A 106 -2.14 -15.65 12.88
CA HIS A 106 -1.76 -15.93 11.51
C HIS A 106 -3.02 -16.11 10.64
N LEU A 107 -3.12 -15.35 9.56
CA LEU A 107 -4.16 -15.53 8.55
C LEU A 107 -3.52 -16.20 7.34
N ALA A 108 -3.92 -17.43 7.03
CA ALA A 108 -3.38 -18.16 5.88
C ALA A 108 -4.14 -17.87 4.57
N THR A 109 -5.40 -17.45 4.69
CA THR A 109 -6.35 -17.34 3.56
C THR A 109 -7.18 -16.05 3.66
N LEU A 110 -7.81 -15.68 2.55
CA LEU A 110 -8.73 -14.56 2.49
C LEU A 110 -10.01 -14.81 3.32
N ASP A 111 -10.40 -16.06 3.49
CA ASP A 111 -11.53 -16.45 4.36
C ASP A 111 -11.22 -16.12 5.82
N GLY A 112 -10.01 -16.44 6.30
CA GLY A 112 -9.60 -16.05 7.66
C GLY A 112 -9.59 -14.54 7.89
N LEU A 113 -9.28 -13.74 6.86
CA LEU A 113 -9.41 -12.28 6.92
C LEU A 113 -10.87 -11.84 7.02
N THR A 114 -11.76 -12.51 6.29
CA THR A 114 -13.20 -12.24 6.30
C THR A 114 -13.81 -12.61 7.65
N ASP A 115 -13.41 -13.74 8.23
CA ASP A 115 -13.81 -14.16 9.57
C ASP A 115 -13.34 -13.18 10.64
N LEU A 116 -12.09 -12.71 10.54
CA LEU A 116 -11.58 -11.69 11.45
C LEU A 116 -12.37 -10.38 11.35
N ALA A 117 -12.69 -9.93 10.13
CA ALA A 117 -13.50 -8.74 9.91
C ALA A 117 -14.90 -8.89 10.53
N ALA A 118 -15.55 -10.05 10.34
CA ALA A 118 -16.84 -10.35 10.95
C ALA A 118 -16.78 -10.34 12.49
N ARG A 119 -15.73 -10.92 13.09
CA ARG A 119 -15.51 -10.89 14.55
C ARG A 119 -15.31 -9.48 15.11
N LEU A 120 -14.77 -8.58 14.29
CA LEU A 120 -14.59 -7.16 14.64
C LEU A 120 -15.83 -6.29 14.34
N GLY A 121 -16.92 -6.89 13.87
CA GLY A 121 -18.15 -6.16 13.50
C GLY A 121 -18.00 -5.33 12.23
N ILE A 122 -16.97 -5.57 11.42
CA ILE A 122 -16.76 -4.91 10.14
C ILE A 122 -17.55 -5.68 9.08
N THR A 123 -18.80 -5.27 8.86
CA THR A 123 -19.61 -5.76 7.74
C THR A 123 -19.13 -5.12 6.44
N ARG A 124 -18.76 -5.94 5.45
CA ARG A 124 -18.56 -5.46 4.08
C ARG A 124 -19.92 -5.00 3.55
N ASP A 125 -20.03 -3.74 3.14
CA ASP A 125 -21.17 -3.33 2.32
C ASP A 125 -21.04 -4.03 0.96
N PRO A 126 -22.02 -4.85 0.55
CA PRO A 126 -21.92 -5.67 -0.66
C PRO A 126 -22.11 -4.87 -1.96
N VAL A 127 -22.29 -3.55 -1.92
CA VAL A 127 -22.66 -2.77 -3.10
C VAL A 127 -21.40 -2.31 -3.85
N ILE A 128 -20.77 -3.24 -4.57
CA ILE A 128 -20.04 -2.84 -5.79
C ILE A 128 -21.12 -2.59 -6.82
N LYS A 129 -21.47 -1.31 -7.02
CA LYS A 129 -22.38 -0.89 -8.08
C LYS A 129 -21.73 -1.27 -9.41
N THR A 130 -22.15 -2.39 -10.01
CA THR A 130 -21.81 -2.75 -11.38
C THR A 130 -22.30 -1.63 -12.28
N ALA A 131 -21.37 -0.85 -12.84
CA ALA A 131 -21.68 0.06 -13.93
C ALA A 131 -22.11 -0.81 -15.13
N SER A 132 -23.41 -0.73 -15.48
CA SER A 132 -23.93 -1.17 -16.78
C SER A 132 -23.69 -0.09 -17.82
#